data_AF-A0A8H8CMF4-F1
#
_entry.id   AF-A0A8H8CMF4-F1
#
_cell.length_a   1.000
_cell.length_b   1.000
_cell.length_c   1.000
_cell.angle_alpha   90.00
_cell.angle_beta   90.00
_cell.angle_gamma   90.00
#
_symmetry.space_group_name_H-M   'P 1'
#
loop_
_entity.id
_entity.type
_entity.pdbx_description
1 polymer ?
#
loop_
_entity_poly.entity_id
_entity_poly.type
_entity_poly.pdbx_seq_one_letter_code
_entity_poly.pdbx_strand_id
1 'polypeptide(L)'
;MTCSQCNADLQCDKHALVSLTEWSHSHIRDVFESTSEKECIQAIQGTFASDITASINGKQANFDEIVESVLRIRGGSEHGLKVEWRESVEAPRDGSNRAGTFGGSYVIHGIHKTSTKDGKTLDFQRQKIIVVQ
;
A
#
# COMPACT_ATOMS: atom_id res chain seq x y z
N MET A 1 -33.19 -49.11 -16.95
CA MET A 1 -32.98 -48.59 -15.58
C MET A 1 -32.50 -47.15 -15.71
N THR A 2 -33.19 -46.26 -15.02
CA THR A 2 -33.20 -44.81 -15.13
C THR A 2 -31.92 -44.11 -14.64
N CYS A 3 -31.54 -43.07 -15.38
CA CYS A 3 -31.08 -41.73 -14.96
C CYS A 3 -30.29 -41.57 -13.65
N SER A 4 -29.08 -40.98 -13.73
CA SER A 4 -28.89 -39.56 -13.35
C SER A 4 -27.44 -39.12 -13.58
N GLN A 5 -27.24 -38.36 -14.65
CA GLN A 5 -26.26 -37.27 -14.67
C GLN A 5 -26.74 -36.19 -13.69
N CYS A 6 -25.82 -35.58 -12.95
CA CYS A 6 -25.79 -34.12 -12.75
C CYS A 6 -24.47 -33.70 -12.08
N ASN A 7 -23.68 -32.92 -12.83
CA ASN A 7 -22.66 -32.02 -12.32
C ASN A 7 -23.32 -30.93 -11.45
N ALA A 8 -22.85 -30.77 -10.22
CA ALA A 8 -22.91 -29.57 -9.39
C ALA A 8 -21.99 -29.92 -8.19
N ASP A 9 -20.78 -29.36 -8.04
CA ASP A 9 -20.57 -28.01 -7.53
C ASP A 9 -19.24 -27.39 -8.01
N LEU A 10 -19.12 -27.10 -9.30
CA LEU A 10 -18.33 -25.94 -9.73
C LEU A 10 -19.20 -24.70 -9.50
N GLN A 11 -19.43 -24.39 -8.22
CA GLN A 11 -20.20 -23.22 -7.83
C GLN A 11 -19.25 -22.02 -7.85
N CYS A 12 -19.33 -21.33 -8.98
CA CYS A 12 -18.78 -20.03 -9.30
C CYS A 12 -18.61 -19.10 -8.08
N ASP A 13 -17.38 -18.84 -7.62
CA ASP A 13 -17.13 -17.67 -6.77
C ASP A 13 -16.93 -16.45 -7.69
N LYS A 14 -18.05 -15.83 -8.05
CA LYS A 14 -18.04 -14.54 -8.75
C LYS A 14 -17.51 -13.52 -7.73
N HIS A 15 -16.29 -13.03 -7.98
CA HIS A 15 -15.56 -12.00 -7.20
C HIS A 15 -14.73 -12.52 -6.01
N ALA A 16 -13.83 -13.49 -6.22
CA ALA A 16 -12.68 -13.62 -5.33
C ALA A 16 -11.90 -12.29 -5.32
N LEU A 17 -11.67 -11.73 -4.12
CA LEU A 17 -10.87 -10.51 -3.98
C LEU A 17 -9.40 -10.84 -4.29
N VAL A 18 -8.66 -9.85 -4.78
CA VAL A 18 -7.20 -9.94 -4.89
C VAL A 18 -6.58 -10.19 -3.51
N SER A 19 -5.39 -10.77 -3.48
CA SER A 19 -4.67 -11.02 -2.22
C SER A 19 -4.26 -9.70 -1.56
N LEU A 20 -4.02 -9.71 -0.24
CA LEU A 20 -3.47 -8.53 0.45
C LEU A 20 -2.08 -8.17 -0.08
N THR A 21 -1.32 -9.14 -0.57
CA THR A 21 -0.04 -8.89 -1.24
C THR A 21 -0.22 -8.08 -2.51
N GLU A 22 -1.09 -8.53 -3.42
CA GLU A 22 -1.36 -7.83 -4.68
C GLU A 22 -1.95 -6.44 -4.42
N TRP A 23 -2.93 -6.37 -3.51
CA TRP A 23 -3.55 -5.12 -3.11
C TRP A 23 -2.52 -4.14 -2.54
N SER A 24 -1.70 -4.57 -1.57
CA SER A 24 -0.69 -3.71 -0.93
C SER A 24 0.38 -3.25 -1.92
N HIS A 25 0.84 -4.13 -2.80
CA HIS A 25 1.85 -3.78 -3.79
C HIS A 25 1.37 -2.72 -4.77
N SER A 26 0.13 -2.84 -5.25
CA SER A 26 -0.48 -1.86 -6.15
C SER A 26 -0.71 -0.53 -5.44
N HIS A 27 -1.43 -0.54 -4.31
CA HIS A 27 -1.90 0.69 -3.68
C HIS A 27 -0.76 1.53 -3.09
N ILE A 28 0.28 0.90 -2.53
CA ILE A 28 1.45 1.64 -2.04
C ILE A 28 2.22 2.28 -3.20
N ARG A 29 2.27 1.64 -4.37
CA ARG A 29 2.82 2.28 -5.58
C ARG A 29 1.95 3.45 -6.03
N ASP A 30 0.64 3.28 -6.09
CA ASP A 30 -0.26 4.36 -6.50
C ASP A 30 -0.08 5.59 -5.60
N VAL A 31 0.08 5.40 -4.28
CA VAL A 31 0.33 6.48 -3.32
C VAL A 31 1.67 7.20 -3.56
N PHE A 32 2.79 6.48 -3.62
CA PHE A 32 4.11 7.10 -3.66
C PHE A 32 4.59 7.45 -5.08
N GLU A 33 4.16 6.70 -6.08
CA GLU A 33 4.54 6.88 -7.49
C GLU A 33 3.56 7.79 -8.26
N SER A 34 2.46 8.26 -7.63
CA SER A 34 1.59 9.30 -8.21
C SER A 34 2.38 10.51 -8.71
N THR A 35 1.97 11.14 -9.80
CA THR A 35 2.73 12.22 -10.45
C THR A 35 2.45 13.60 -9.85
N SER A 36 1.29 13.76 -9.22
CA SER A 36 0.90 15.01 -8.55
C SER A 36 0.47 14.79 -7.10
N GLU A 37 0.47 15.87 -6.31
CA GLU A 37 -0.07 15.86 -4.96
C GLU A 37 -1.56 15.47 -4.94
N LYS A 38 -2.34 15.99 -5.89
CA LYS A 38 -3.76 15.67 -6.03
C LYS A 38 -4.00 14.18 -6.28
N GLU A 39 -3.27 13.59 -7.22
CA GLU A 39 -3.34 12.15 -7.50
C GLU A 39 -2.93 11.33 -6.28
N CYS A 40 -1.89 11.76 -5.56
CA CYS A 40 -1.46 11.10 -4.34
C CYS A 40 -2.56 11.09 -3.28
N ILE A 41 -3.23 12.23 -3.04
CA ILE A 41 -4.34 12.31 -2.08
C ILE A 41 -5.48 11.39 -2.52
N GLN A 42 -5.82 11.35 -3.81
CA GLN A 42 -6.84 10.44 -4.34
C GLN A 42 -6.44 8.97 -4.16
N ALA A 43 -5.17 8.62 -4.39
CA ALA A 43 -4.65 7.28 -4.16
C ALA A 43 -4.72 6.89 -2.67
N ILE A 44 -4.40 7.82 -1.76
CA ILE A 44 -4.53 7.60 -0.30
C ILE A 44 -6.00 7.34 0.07
N GLN A 45 -6.93 8.14 -0.47
CA GLN A 45 -8.38 7.95 -0.25
C GLN A 45 -8.90 6.61 -0.79
N GLY A 46 -8.34 6.12 -1.90
CA GLY A 46 -8.66 4.80 -2.45
C GLY A 46 -8.00 3.65 -1.69
N THR A 47 -6.94 3.92 -0.92
CA THR A 47 -6.15 2.92 -0.20
C THR A 47 -6.64 2.75 1.24
N PHE A 48 -6.87 3.84 1.97
CA PHE A 48 -7.19 3.78 3.40
C PHE A 48 -8.64 4.16 3.67
N ALA A 49 -9.29 3.41 4.55
CA ALA A 49 -10.59 3.80 5.08
C ALA A 49 -10.48 5.13 5.86
N SER A 50 -11.54 5.94 5.82
CA SER A 50 -11.56 7.24 6.52
C SER A 50 -11.47 7.12 8.04
N ASP A 51 -11.92 6.00 8.59
CA ASP A 51 -11.90 5.64 10.02
C ASP A 51 -10.78 4.66 10.36
N ILE A 52 -9.71 4.62 9.56
CA ILE A 52 -8.56 3.74 9.77
C ILE A 52 -7.96 3.89 11.17
N THR A 53 -7.65 2.74 11.78
CA THR A 53 -6.82 2.64 12.98
C THR A 53 -5.41 2.25 12.56
N ALA A 54 -4.47 3.20 12.58
CA ALA A 54 -3.10 2.98 12.16
C ALA A 54 -2.09 3.43 13.22
N SER A 55 -0.87 2.90 13.13
CA SER A 55 0.27 3.35 13.93
C SER A 55 1.47 3.63 13.04
N ILE A 56 2.10 4.78 13.22
CA ILE A 56 3.32 5.18 12.52
C ILE A 56 4.41 5.34 13.57
N ASN A 57 5.45 4.50 13.50
CA ASN A 57 6.55 4.47 14.46
C ASN A 57 6.08 4.35 15.92
N GLY A 58 5.03 3.56 16.18
CA GLY A 58 4.47 3.34 17.52
C GLY A 58 3.49 4.39 18.01
N LYS A 59 3.29 5.50 17.29
CA LYS A 59 2.27 6.51 17.59
C LYS A 59 1.01 6.23 16.76
N GLN A 60 -0.15 6.25 17.41
CA GLN A 60 -1.44 6.22 16.70
C GLN A 60 -1.51 7.37 15.69
N ALA A 61 -2.03 7.05 14.51
CA ALA A 61 -2.19 7.99 13.41
C ALA A 61 -3.60 7.86 12.83
N ASN A 62 -4.28 8.99 12.68
CA ASN A 62 -5.53 9.06 11.93
C ASN A 62 -5.28 9.25 10.42
N PHE A 63 -6.35 9.28 9.63
CA PHE A 63 -6.26 9.46 8.18
C PHE A 63 -5.50 10.73 7.77
N ASP A 64 -5.77 11.86 8.42
CA ASP A 64 -5.10 13.13 8.10
C ASP A 64 -3.60 13.09 8.43
N GLU A 65 -3.22 12.46 9.54
CA GLU A 65 -1.82 12.24 9.91
C GLU A 65 -1.09 11.30 8.92
N ILE A 66 -1.80 10.33 8.33
CA ILE A 66 -1.27 9.49 7.23
C ILE A 66 -1.02 10.36 6.00
N VAL A 67 -2.00 11.17 5.59
CA VAL A 67 -1.88 12.08 4.44
C VAL A 67 -0.67 13.00 4.61
N GLU A 68 -0.58 13.70 5.74
CA GLU A 68 0.55 14.59 6.03
C GLU A 68 1.89 13.86 6.02
N SER A 69 1.96 12.66 6.57
CA SER A 69 3.17 11.85 6.60
C SER A 69 3.64 11.46 5.19
N VAL A 70 2.70 11.06 4.32
CA VAL A 70 2.98 10.72 2.92
C VAL A 70 3.42 11.96 2.14
N LEU A 71 2.68 13.06 2.24
CA LEU A 71 3.01 14.31 1.54
C LEU A 71 4.37 14.86 1.98
N ARG A 72 4.71 14.75 3.27
CA ARG A 72 6.04 15.13 3.78
C ARG A 72 7.16 14.26 3.20
N ILE A 73 6.92 12.98 2.93
CA ILE A 73 7.88 12.11 2.24
C ILE A 73 8.04 12.56 0.78
N ARG A 74 6.93 12.92 0.13
CA ARG A 74 6.89 13.35 -1.27
C ARG A 74 7.35 14.78 -1.51
N GLY A 75 7.40 15.63 -0.49
CA GLY A 75 7.54 17.10 -0.55
C GLY A 75 8.81 17.70 -1.20
N GLY A 76 9.47 16.97 -2.07
CA GLY A 76 10.52 17.44 -2.97
C GLY A 76 10.59 16.69 -4.30
N SER A 77 9.62 15.83 -4.63
CA SER A 77 9.56 15.13 -5.92
C SER A 77 8.45 15.67 -6.81
N GLU A 78 8.84 16.21 -7.96
CA GLU A 78 7.93 16.70 -9.01
C GLU A 78 7.39 15.58 -9.92
N HIS A 79 7.96 14.37 -9.84
CA HIS A 79 7.65 13.26 -10.75
C HIS A 79 7.22 11.98 -10.02
N GLY A 80 6.86 12.10 -8.74
CA GLY A 80 6.61 10.96 -7.88
C GLY A 80 7.88 10.28 -7.40
N LEU A 81 7.74 9.37 -6.46
CA LEU A 81 8.83 8.57 -5.93
C LEU A 81 8.83 7.19 -6.61
N LYS A 82 9.80 6.34 -6.28
CA LYS A 82 9.78 4.94 -6.73
C LYS A 82 9.72 3.99 -5.55
N VAL A 83 8.83 3.00 -5.60
CA VAL A 83 8.68 1.97 -4.58
C VAL A 83 9.26 0.65 -5.07
N GLU A 84 10.19 0.12 -4.28
CA GLU A 84 10.77 -1.20 -4.48
C GLU A 84 10.44 -2.08 -3.27
N TRP A 85 9.62 -3.12 -3.49
CA TRP A 85 9.33 -4.13 -2.48
C TRP A 85 10.54 -5.06 -2.30
N ARG A 86 10.90 -5.31 -1.04
CA ARG A 86 12.00 -6.22 -0.68
C ARG A 86 11.47 -7.59 -0.31
N GLU A 87 10.54 -7.60 0.63
CA GLU A 87 9.98 -8.81 1.22
C GLU A 87 8.51 -8.58 1.55
N SER A 88 7.70 -9.62 1.40
CA SER A 88 6.28 -9.61 1.76
C SER A 88 5.86 -11.01 2.19
N VAL A 89 5.02 -11.08 3.21
CA VAL A 89 4.43 -12.32 3.72
C VAL A 89 2.94 -12.06 3.96
N GLU A 90 2.12 -13.00 3.54
CA GLU A 90 0.68 -12.95 3.74
C GLU A 90 0.19 -14.22 4.43
N ALA A 91 -0.77 -14.06 5.33
CA ALA A 91 -1.47 -15.11 6.01
C ALA A 91 -2.99 -14.86 5.88
N PRO A 92 -3.63 -15.36 4.80
CA PRO A 92 -5.07 -15.21 4.63
C PRO A 92 -5.81 -16.05 5.68
N ARG A 93 -6.97 -15.58 6.15
CA ARG A 93 -7.80 -16.31 7.12
C ARG A 93 -8.55 -17.47 6.47
N ASP A 94 -8.98 -17.28 5.23
CA ASP A 94 -9.71 -18.24 4.41
C ASP A 94 -9.44 -17.97 2.91
N GLY A 95 -10.03 -18.76 2.02
CA GLY A 95 -9.83 -18.63 0.57
C GLY A 95 -10.51 -17.42 -0.07
N SER A 96 -11.24 -16.57 0.67
CA SER A 96 -11.98 -15.43 0.13
C SER A 96 -11.15 -14.15 0.01
N ASN A 97 -9.97 -14.10 0.65
CA ASN A 97 -9.12 -12.92 0.78
C ASN A 97 -9.80 -11.69 1.42
N ARG A 98 -10.91 -11.88 2.15
CA ARG A 98 -11.61 -10.79 2.86
C ARG A 98 -10.99 -10.42 4.20
N ALA A 99 -10.22 -11.34 4.78
CA ALA A 99 -9.57 -11.17 6.06
C ALA A 99 -8.25 -11.92 6.08
N GLY A 100 -7.27 -11.39 6.81
CA GLY A 100 -5.94 -11.97 6.91
C GLY A 100 -4.96 -10.97 7.50
N THR A 101 -3.69 -11.32 7.46
CA THR A 101 -2.61 -10.43 7.84
C THR A 101 -1.59 -10.37 6.71
N PHE A 102 -1.10 -9.17 6.43
CA PHE A 102 0.02 -8.95 5.53
C PHE A 102 1.14 -8.22 6.28
N GLY A 103 2.38 -8.65 6.08
CA GLY A 103 3.57 -7.96 6.54
C GLY A 103 4.52 -7.77 5.38
N GLY A 104 5.18 -6.62 5.29
CA GLY A 104 6.15 -6.41 4.23
C GLY A 104 7.09 -5.24 4.47
N SER A 105 8.15 -5.20 3.67
CA SER A 105 9.11 -4.11 3.66
C SER A 105 9.39 -3.62 2.25
N TYR A 106 9.56 -2.31 2.13
CA TYR A 106 9.85 -1.66 0.86
C TYR A 106 10.77 -0.46 1.06
N VAL A 107 11.41 -0.06 -0.04
CA VAL A 107 12.28 1.13 -0.11
C VAL A 107 11.62 2.15 -1.03
N ILE A 108 11.57 3.39 -0.56
CA ILE A 108 11.14 4.55 -1.33
C ILE A 108 12.40 5.29 -1.81
N HIS A 109 12.53 5.44 -3.12
CA HIS A 109 13.62 6.11 -3.82
C HIS A 109 13.18 7.46 -4.42
N GLY A 110 14.14 8.29 -4.83
CA GLY A 110 13.87 9.59 -5.46
C GLY A 110 13.56 10.72 -4.46
N ILE A 111 13.92 10.54 -3.18
CA ILE A 111 13.74 11.58 -2.17
C ILE A 111 14.93 12.51 -2.24
N HIS A 112 14.73 13.72 -2.73
CA HIS A 112 15.75 14.75 -2.78
C HIS A 112 15.61 15.71 -1.59
N LYS A 113 16.71 16.02 -0.91
CA LYS A 113 16.72 17.08 0.12
C LYS A 113 17.90 18.01 -0.06
N THR A 114 17.62 19.30 0.03
CA THR A 114 18.66 20.33 0.08
C THR A 114 19.32 20.33 1.45
N SER A 115 20.62 20.11 1.49
CA SER A 115 21.44 20.24 2.69
C SER A 115 21.47 21.71 3.14
N THR A 116 21.20 21.94 4.42
CA THR A 116 21.23 23.28 5.03
C THR A 116 22.63 23.85 5.17
N LYS A 117 23.68 23.01 5.05
CA LYS A 117 25.08 23.43 5.23
C LYS A 117 25.72 23.98 3.96
N ASP A 118 25.40 23.39 2.81
CA ASP A 118 26.09 23.65 1.54
C ASP A 118 25.14 23.83 0.34
N GLY A 119 23.82 23.81 0.57
CA GLY A 119 22.81 24.04 -0.48
C GLY A 119 22.74 22.92 -1.52
N LYS A 120 23.48 21.83 -1.33
CA LYS A 120 23.49 20.70 -2.28
C LYS A 120 22.26 19.83 -2.10
N THR A 121 21.68 19.43 -3.22
CA THR A 121 20.65 18.39 -3.25
C THR A 121 21.32 17.04 -3.04
N LEU A 122 20.85 16.31 -2.03
CA LEU A 122 21.29 14.95 -1.73
C LEU A 122 20.14 13.97 -1.94
N ASP A 123 20.50 12.78 -2.42
CA ASP A 123 19.57 11.67 -2.62
C ASP A 123 19.43 10.87 -1.34
N PHE A 124 18.19 10.65 -0.94
CA PHE A 124 17.82 9.82 0.19
C PHE A 124 16.91 8.70 -0.26
N GLN A 125 17.00 7.60 0.48
CA GLN A 125 16.03 6.53 0.43
C GLN A 125 15.39 6.35 1.80
N ARG A 126 14.13 5.90 1.82
CA ARG A 126 13.44 5.54 3.07
C ARG A 126 13.01 4.09 3.02
N GLN A 127 13.54 3.28 3.93
CA GLN A 127 13.04 1.95 4.19
C GLN A 127 11.81 2.02 5.08
N LYS A 128 10.79 1.22 4.76
CA LYS A 128 9.53 1.11 5.47
C LYS A 128 9.21 -0.35 5.72
N ILE A 129 8.57 -0.59 6.86
CA ILE A 129 7.99 -1.87 7.23
C ILE A 129 6.52 -1.58 7.52
N ILE A 130 5.63 -2.42 6.99
CA ILE A 130 4.20 -2.31 7.21
C ILE A 130 3.62 -3.64 7.66
N VAL A 131 2.54 -3.55 8.41
CA VAL A 131 1.69 -4.68 8.80
C VAL A 131 0.24 -4.24 8.61
N VAL A 132 -0.55 -5.07 7.94
CA VAL A 132 -1.99 -4.89 7.70
C VAL A 132 -2.72 -6.06 8.35
N GLN A 133 -3.78 -5.78 9.11
CA GLN A 133 -4.53 -6.76 9.93
C GLN A 133 -6.03 -6.46 9.89
#